data_AF-E3J711-F1
#
_entry.id   AF-E3J711-F1
#
_cell.length_a   1.000
_cell.length_b   1.000
_cell.length_c   1.000
_cell.angle_alpha   90.00
_cell.angle_beta   90.00
_cell.angle_gamma   90.00
#
_symmetry.space_group_name_H-M   'P 1'
#
loop_
_entity.id
_entity.type
_entity.pdbx_description
1 polymer ?
#
loop_
_entity_poly.entity_id
_entity_poly.type
_entity_poly.pdbx_seq_one_letter_code
_entity_poly.pdbx_strand_id
1 'polypeptide(L)'
;MERGTKEMVTRARLDVARIDVPGVGAAGGARRTELVSLALPDRAGLLLQRRAAEADRSDKLLAKRSRDVVGELRADLHFVELRAGELARVALSMARLGHVGAVVVCPVGVSPGRTALALAVADLLRDRRGVQTPVVTCAVCPPLGLGRTAVPHEVRVEVDGRAQYRLVWELLTWEQVPAWLGGLR
;
A
#
# COMPACT_ATOMS: atom_id res chain seq x y z
N MET A 1 -14.16 -0.67 39.64
CA MET A 1 -14.46 -0.74 38.19
C MET A 1 -13.26 -0.13 37.49
N GLU A 2 -12.39 -0.95 36.88
CA GLU A 2 -11.38 -0.49 35.92
C GLU A 2 -10.90 -1.73 35.16
N ARG A 3 -11.55 -2.02 34.03
CA ARG A 3 -11.05 -3.03 33.08
C ARG A 3 -10.09 -2.32 32.15
N GLY A 4 -8.80 -2.44 32.45
CA GLY A 4 -7.74 -2.09 31.51
C GLY A 4 -7.73 -3.07 30.35
N THR A 5 -8.34 -2.68 29.23
CA THR A 5 -8.23 -3.38 27.96
C THR A 5 -6.79 -3.21 27.48
N LYS A 6 -5.94 -4.20 27.73
CA LYS A 6 -4.65 -4.33 27.05
C LYS A 6 -4.95 -4.58 25.57
N GLU A 7 -4.84 -3.54 24.75
CA GLU A 7 -4.75 -3.69 23.31
C GLU A 7 -3.52 -4.55 23.00
N MET A 8 -3.78 -5.81 22.69
CA MET A 8 -2.78 -6.76 22.25
C MET A 8 -2.43 -6.40 20.81
N VAL A 9 -1.47 -5.48 20.65
CA VAL A 9 -0.90 -5.12 19.36
C VAL A 9 -0.14 -6.34 18.83
N THR A 10 -0.80 -7.12 17.98
CA THR A 10 -0.18 -8.25 17.27
C THR A 10 0.87 -7.72 16.31
N ARG A 11 2.12 -7.65 16.78
CA ARG A 11 3.30 -7.32 15.96
C ARG A 11 3.70 -8.57 15.17
N ALA A 12 3.09 -8.78 14.01
CA ALA A 12 3.59 -9.75 13.05
C ALA A 12 4.79 -9.14 12.33
N ARG A 13 5.98 -9.68 12.59
CA ARG A 13 7.16 -9.50 11.74
C ARG A 13 7.07 -10.58 10.67
N LEU A 14 6.78 -10.19 9.43
CA LEU A 14 6.83 -11.11 8.30
C LEU A 14 8.26 -11.08 7.75
N ASP A 15 8.96 -12.20 7.88
CA ASP A 15 10.30 -12.35 7.36
C ASP A 15 10.27 -12.32 5.82
N VAL A 16 10.93 -11.30 5.30
CA VAL A 16 11.45 -11.15 3.93
C VAL A 16 10.65 -11.82 2.80
N ALA A 17 9.79 -11.04 2.12
CA ALA A 17 9.05 -11.49 0.95
C ALA A 17 9.93 -11.45 -0.32
N ARG A 18 10.02 -12.56 -1.05
CA ARG A 18 10.56 -12.59 -2.42
C ARG A 18 9.43 -12.25 -3.39
N ILE A 19 9.36 -11.00 -3.83
CA ILE A 19 8.27 -10.52 -4.66
C ILE A 19 8.68 -10.62 -6.13
N ASP A 20 8.10 -11.59 -6.82
CA ASP A 20 8.09 -11.67 -8.28
C ASP A 20 6.77 -11.07 -8.77
N VAL A 21 6.81 -9.94 -9.46
CA VAL A 21 5.63 -9.32 -10.08
C VAL A 21 5.66 -9.65 -11.58
N PRO A 22 4.91 -10.67 -12.06
CA PRO A 22 4.86 -11.02 -13.48
C PRO A 22 3.99 -10.01 -14.23
N GLY A 23 4.51 -9.47 -15.35
CA GLY A 23 3.73 -8.63 -16.25
C GLY A 23 4.48 -7.49 -16.94
N VAL A 24 5.66 -7.10 -16.47
CA VAL A 24 6.50 -6.06 -17.12
C VAL A 24 7.90 -6.64 -17.35
N GLY A 25 8.25 -6.91 -18.61
CA GLY A 25 9.61 -7.20 -19.08
C GLY A 25 10.35 -8.37 -18.40
N ALA A 26 10.42 -9.51 -19.09
CA ALA A 26 11.22 -10.67 -18.69
C ALA A 26 12.74 -10.39 -18.79
N ALA A 27 13.31 -9.71 -17.79
CA ALA A 27 14.75 -9.69 -17.51
C ALA A 27 15.11 -9.20 -16.08
N GLY A 28 14.13 -8.94 -15.20
CA GLY A 28 14.37 -8.42 -13.85
C GLY A 28 14.28 -9.53 -12.82
N GLY A 29 15.42 -10.02 -12.32
CA GLY A 29 15.48 -11.02 -11.25
C GLY A 29 14.61 -10.64 -10.05
N ALA A 30 14.04 -11.66 -9.40
CA ALA A 30 13.20 -11.52 -8.22
C ALA A 30 13.81 -10.55 -7.20
N ARG A 31 13.09 -9.49 -6.86
CA ARG A 31 13.56 -8.52 -5.87
C ARG A 31 12.99 -8.88 -4.51
N ARG A 32 13.88 -9.02 -3.55
CA ARG A 32 13.54 -9.36 -2.17
C ARG A 32 13.31 -8.05 -1.40
N THR A 33 12.16 -7.92 -0.74
CA THR A 33 11.86 -6.75 0.09
C THR A 33 11.31 -7.20 1.44
N GLU A 34 11.66 -6.47 2.49
CA GLU A 34 11.17 -6.76 3.83
C GLU A 34 9.80 -6.12 4.05
N LEU A 35 8.90 -6.88 4.67
CA LEU A 35 7.59 -6.35 5.04
C LEU A 35 7.73 -5.55 6.33
N VAL A 36 7.25 -4.32 6.30
CA VAL A 36 7.18 -3.47 7.49
C VAL A 36 6.01 -3.90 8.37
N SER A 37 6.22 -3.96 9.68
CA SER A 37 5.12 -4.16 10.62
C SER A 37 4.26 -2.88 10.67
N LEU A 38 2.95 -3.03 10.51
CA LEU A 38 1.96 -1.95 10.56
C LEU A 38 0.98 -2.17 11.71
N ALA A 39 0.52 -1.09 12.35
CA ALA A 39 -0.49 -1.11 13.40
C ALA A 39 -1.75 -0.36 12.93
N LEU A 40 -2.51 -0.96 12.01
CA LEU A 40 -3.67 -0.29 11.42
C LEU A 40 -4.85 -0.23 12.41
N PRO A 41 -5.63 0.87 12.41
CA PRO A 41 -6.89 0.92 13.14
C PRO A 41 -7.89 -0.06 12.53
N ASP A 42 -8.86 -0.51 13.32
CA ASP A 42 -9.96 -1.37 12.86
C ASP A 42 -11.03 -0.56 12.10
N ARG A 43 -10.59 0.17 11.06
CA ARG A 43 -11.42 1.08 10.25
C ARG A 43 -10.92 1.12 8.81
N ALA A 44 -11.84 1.44 7.89
CA ALA A 44 -11.49 1.67 6.50
C ALA A 44 -10.68 2.97 6.35
N GLY A 45 -9.70 2.96 5.45
CA GLY A 45 -8.94 4.16 5.13
C GLY A 45 -7.90 3.96 4.05
N LEU A 46 -7.02 4.95 3.94
CA LEU A 46 -5.88 4.97 3.03
C LEU A 46 -4.60 5.12 3.84
N LEU A 47 -3.58 4.34 3.49
CA LEU A 47 -2.22 4.60 3.91
C LEU A 47 -1.49 5.33 2.77
N LEU A 48 -1.17 6.60 3.00
CA LEU A 48 -0.50 7.48 2.05
C LEU A 48 0.99 7.47 2.32
N GLN A 49 1.80 7.27 1.29
CA GLN A 49 3.24 7.43 1.34
C GLN A 49 3.64 8.72 0.65
N ARG A 50 4.25 9.65 1.40
CA ARG A 50 4.74 10.92 0.86
C ARG A 50 6.11 10.75 0.19
N ARG A 51 6.40 11.62 -0.78
CA ARG A 51 7.75 11.76 -1.34
C ARG A 51 8.64 12.53 -0.36
N ALA A 52 9.84 12.02 -0.11
CA ALA A 52 10.78 12.56 0.87
C ALA A 52 11.22 14.02 0.60
N ALA A 53 11.05 14.53 -0.63
CA ALA A 53 11.53 15.86 -1.02
C ALA A 53 10.61 17.04 -0.62
N GLU A 54 9.38 16.79 -0.14
CA GLU A 54 8.39 17.85 0.12
C GLU A 54 7.79 17.77 1.54
N ALA A 55 8.66 17.59 2.55
CA ALA A 55 8.28 17.73 3.95
C ALA A 55 8.29 19.22 4.37
N ASP A 56 7.36 20.03 3.83
CA ASP A 56 7.17 21.43 4.29
C ASP A 56 6.09 21.54 5.38
N ARG A 57 6.24 22.59 6.20
CA ARG A 57 5.83 22.84 7.60
C ARG A 57 4.36 22.69 8.03
N SER A 58 3.47 22.12 7.22
CA SER A 58 2.02 22.15 7.49
C SER A 58 1.48 21.04 8.41
N ASP A 59 2.34 20.22 9.03
CA ASP A 59 1.94 18.85 9.41
C ASP A 59 1.93 18.51 10.91
N LYS A 60 1.86 19.50 11.81
CA LYS A 60 1.94 19.20 13.26
C LYS A 60 0.74 18.41 13.80
N LEU A 61 -0.45 18.50 13.17
CA LEU A 61 -1.66 17.77 13.62
C LEU A 61 -1.83 16.41 12.95
N LEU A 62 -1.51 16.27 11.66
CA LEU A 62 -1.53 15.00 10.93
C LEU A 62 -0.41 14.06 11.40
N ALA A 63 0.77 14.59 11.73
CA ALA A 63 1.91 13.82 12.23
C ALA A 63 1.69 13.20 13.62
N LYS A 64 0.76 13.73 14.43
CA LYS A 64 0.40 13.13 15.73
C LYS A 64 -0.52 11.94 15.55
N ARG A 65 -1.57 12.06 14.72
CA ARG A 65 -2.51 10.97 14.42
C ARG A 65 -1.91 9.84 13.58
N SER A 66 -0.91 10.14 12.75
CA SER A 66 -0.24 9.15 11.89
C SER A 66 0.78 8.30 12.65
N ARG A 67 1.43 8.86 13.69
CA ARG A 67 2.43 8.16 14.51
C ARG A 67 1.83 6.97 15.28
N ASP A 68 0.59 7.10 15.72
CA ASP A 68 -0.11 6.07 16.48
C ASP A 68 -0.48 4.85 15.62
N VAL A 69 -0.44 4.96 14.29
CA VAL A 69 -0.89 3.93 13.34
C VAL A 69 0.27 3.21 12.64
N VAL A 70 1.37 3.91 12.36
CA VAL A 70 2.46 3.36 11.54
C VAL A 70 3.73 3.06 12.37
N GLY A 71 3.82 3.61 13.58
CA GLY A 71 5.01 3.55 14.41
C GLY A 71 6.11 4.50 13.92
N GLU A 72 7.14 4.70 14.74
CA GLU A 72 8.19 5.72 14.52
C GLU A 72 9.12 5.43 13.31
N LEU A 73 9.05 4.24 12.72
CA LEU A 73 9.98 3.76 11.69
C LEU A 73 9.68 4.24 10.26
N ARG A 74 8.50 4.80 9.99
CA ARG A 74 8.10 5.30 8.65
C ARG A 74 7.35 6.62 8.76
N ALA A 75 8.10 7.69 9.00
CA ALA A 75 7.58 9.05 9.08
C ALA A 75 6.95 9.56 7.76
N ASP A 76 7.18 8.86 6.65
CA ASP A 76 6.61 9.12 5.33
C ASP A 76 5.18 8.57 5.15
N LEU A 77 4.68 7.77 6.10
CA LEU A 77 3.39 7.12 6.02
C LEU A 77 2.32 7.81 6.88
N HIS A 78 1.14 8.01 6.29
CA HIS A 78 -0.01 8.66 6.94
C HIS A 78 -1.28 7.86 6.71
N PHE A 79 -2.06 7.63 7.77
CA PHE A 79 -3.36 6.98 7.65
C PHE A 79 -4.50 8.00 7.62
N VAL A 80 -5.38 7.88 6.64
CA VAL A 80 -6.58 8.71 6.48
C VAL A 80 -7.81 7.81 6.50
N GLU A 81 -8.61 7.94 7.55
CA GLU A 81 -9.88 7.21 7.67
C GLU A 81 -10.89 7.70 6.63
N LEU A 82 -11.60 6.76 5.99
CA LEU A 82 -12.61 7.03 4.96
C LEU A 82 -13.76 6.04 5.04
N ARG A 83 -14.87 6.38 4.39
CA ARG A 83 -15.98 5.44 4.18
C ARG A 83 -15.60 4.38 3.15
N ALA A 84 -16.01 3.13 3.37
CA ALA A 84 -15.67 2.00 2.50
C ALA A 84 -16.00 2.23 1.01
N GLY A 85 -17.16 2.85 0.72
CA GLY A 85 -17.60 3.12 -0.66
C GLY A 85 -16.78 4.18 -1.41
N GLU A 86 -15.90 4.90 -0.72
CA GLU A 86 -15.12 6.01 -1.31
C GLU A 86 -13.65 5.65 -1.54
N LEU A 87 -13.19 4.53 -0.99
CA LEU A 87 -11.77 4.16 -0.93
C LEU A 87 -11.07 4.22 -2.29
N ALA A 88 -11.57 3.49 -3.29
CA ALA A 88 -10.95 3.44 -4.61
C ALA A 88 -10.94 4.82 -5.31
N ARG A 89 -12.05 5.57 -5.20
CA ARG A 89 -12.19 6.90 -5.79
C ARG A 89 -11.19 7.87 -5.18
N VAL A 90 -11.17 7.96 -3.85
CA VAL A 90 -10.30 8.90 -3.13
C VAL A 90 -8.84 8.50 -3.28
N ALA A 91 -8.51 7.21 -3.25
CA ALA A 91 -7.14 6.74 -3.44
C ALA A 91 -6.56 7.17 -4.80
N LEU A 92 -7.32 6.98 -5.88
CA LEU A 92 -6.92 7.39 -7.22
C LEU A 92 -6.85 8.91 -7.37
N SER A 93 -7.73 9.67 -6.71
CA SER A 93 -7.61 11.14 -6.65
C SER A 93 -6.35 11.59 -5.88
N MET A 94 -6.05 10.97 -4.74
CA MET A 94 -4.86 11.28 -3.94
C MET A 94 -3.57 10.97 -4.69
N ALA A 95 -3.55 9.89 -5.48
CA ALA A 95 -2.42 9.55 -6.32
C ALA A 95 -2.08 10.63 -7.36
N ARG A 96 -2.99 11.55 -7.69
CA ARG A 96 -2.71 12.66 -8.61
C ARG A 96 -1.94 13.82 -7.95
N LEU A 97 -1.78 13.80 -6.64
CA LEU A 97 -1.07 14.85 -5.90
C LEU A 97 0.44 14.66 -6.05
N GLY A 98 1.16 15.72 -6.45
CA GLY A 98 2.60 15.67 -6.73
C GLY A 98 3.50 15.24 -5.56
N HIS A 99 3.03 15.37 -4.32
CA HIS A 99 3.75 14.95 -3.11
C HIS A 99 3.46 13.49 -2.71
N VAL A 100 2.49 12.82 -3.34
CA VAL A 100 2.10 11.45 -3.03
C VAL A 100 2.87 10.48 -3.91
N GLY A 101 3.61 9.58 -3.27
CA GLY A 101 4.38 8.53 -3.92
C GLY A 101 3.58 7.24 -4.09
N ALA A 102 2.90 6.79 -3.04
CA ALA A 102 2.05 5.62 -3.07
C ALA A 102 0.78 5.83 -2.25
N VAL A 103 -0.27 5.10 -2.60
CA VAL A 103 -1.49 4.98 -1.81
C VAL A 103 -1.82 3.50 -1.64
N VAL A 104 -1.99 3.04 -0.41
CA VAL A 104 -2.50 1.70 -0.12
C VAL A 104 -3.91 1.83 0.40
N VAL A 105 -4.85 1.17 -0.26
CA VAL A 105 -6.23 1.07 0.19
C VAL A 105 -6.30 0.05 1.32
N CYS A 106 -6.92 0.45 2.43
CA CYS A 106 -7.10 -0.38 3.63
C CYS A 106 -8.59 -0.61 3.88
N PRO A 107 -9.22 -1.64 3.28
CA PRO A 107 -10.59 -2.02 3.61
C PRO A 107 -10.69 -2.58 5.03
N VAL A 108 -11.87 -2.45 5.65
CA VAL A 108 -12.15 -3.10 6.95
C VAL A 108 -11.95 -4.62 6.85
N GLY A 109 -11.38 -5.22 7.89
CA GLY A 109 -11.18 -6.67 7.99
C GLY A 109 -9.96 -7.21 7.22
N VAL A 110 -9.21 -6.37 6.51
CA VAL A 110 -7.94 -6.77 5.89
C VAL A 110 -6.83 -6.69 6.95
N SER A 111 -6.09 -7.79 7.13
CA SER A 111 -5.05 -7.85 8.16
C SER A 111 -3.88 -6.88 7.89
N PRO A 112 -3.22 -6.33 8.94
CA PRO A 112 -2.08 -5.44 8.77
C PRO A 112 -0.95 -6.01 7.91
N GLY A 113 -0.67 -7.32 8.04
CA GLY A 113 0.34 -7.99 7.21
C GLY A 113 -0.01 -8.02 5.72
N ARG A 114 -1.30 -8.11 5.36
CA ARG A 114 -1.76 -8.00 3.96
C ARG A 114 -1.61 -6.58 3.43
N THR A 115 -1.91 -5.58 4.26
CA THR A 115 -1.69 -4.18 3.89
C THR A 115 -0.19 -3.86 3.75
N ALA A 116 0.65 -4.40 4.61
CA ALA A 116 2.10 -4.28 4.52
C ALA A 116 2.63 -4.89 3.21
N LEU A 117 2.09 -6.06 2.81
CA LEU A 117 2.39 -6.65 1.51
C LEU A 117 2.00 -5.72 0.35
N ALA A 118 0.81 -5.12 0.39
CA ALA A 118 0.39 -4.18 -0.65
C ALA A 118 1.31 -2.94 -0.71
N LEU A 119 1.72 -2.39 0.43
CA LEU A 119 2.70 -1.31 0.50
C LEU A 119 4.05 -1.71 -0.14
N ALA A 120 4.56 -2.90 0.19
CA ALA A 120 5.81 -3.40 -0.36
C ALA A 120 5.75 -3.58 -1.89
N VAL A 121 4.62 -4.06 -2.41
CA VAL A 121 4.37 -4.13 -3.86
C VAL A 121 4.33 -2.73 -4.47
N ALA A 122 3.71 -1.75 -3.81
CA ALA A 122 3.69 -0.37 -4.28
C ALA A 122 5.11 0.22 -4.38
N ASP A 123 5.95 0.03 -3.35
CA ASP A 123 7.35 0.46 -3.35
C ASP A 123 8.12 -0.17 -4.55
N LEU A 124 7.93 -1.47 -4.82
CA LEU A 124 8.57 -2.15 -5.95
C LEU A 124 8.08 -1.65 -7.32
N LEU A 125 6.78 -1.42 -7.47
CA LEU A 125 6.21 -0.88 -8.71
C LEU A 125 6.73 0.53 -8.98
N ARG A 126 6.86 1.36 -7.95
CA ARG A 126 7.43 2.71 -8.06
C ARG A 126 8.89 2.69 -8.45
N ASP A 127 9.70 1.84 -7.84
CA ASP A 127 11.11 1.69 -8.18
C ASP A 127 11.29 1.30 -9.66
N ARG A 128 10.44 0.41 -10.17
CA ARG A 128 10.49 -0.02 -11.58
C ARG A 128 10.05 1.05 -12.58
N ARG A 129 9.05 1.86 -12.23
CA ARG A 129 8.49 2.91 -13.13
C ARG A 129 9.13 4.28 -12.96
N GLY A 130 10.03 4.42 -12.00
CA GLY A 130 10.57 5.70 -11.56
C GLY A 130 9.69 6.37 -10.51
N VAL A 131 10.34 7.05 -9.56
CA VAL A 131 9.76 7.65 -8.33
C VAL A 131 8.59 8.61 -8.60
N GLN A 132 8.49 9.13 -9.83
CA GLN A 132 7.50 10.10 -10.27
C GLN A 132 6.13 9.49 -10.62
N THR A 133 6.03 8.17 -10.79
CA THR A 133 4.76 7.52 -11.08
C THR A 133 4.10 7.07 -9.77
N PRO A 134 2.99 7.71 -9.35
CA PRO A 134 2.28 7.31 -8.15
C PRO A 134 1.58 5.96 -8.38
N VAL A 135 1.57 5.10 -7.37
CA VAL A 135 0.99 3.76 -7.45
C VAL A 135 -0.10 3.60 -6.39
N VAL A 136 -1.25 3.06 -6.79
CA VAL A 136 -2.34 2.72 -5.87
C VAL A 136 -2.45 1.22 -5.76
N THR A 137 -2.40 0.66 -4.55
CA THR A 137 -2.49 -0.79 -4.32
C THR A 137 -3.54 -1.15 -3.28
N CYS A 138 -4.01 -2.40 -3.32
CA CYS A 138 -4.90 -2.97 -2.32
C CYS A 138 -4.63 -4.47 -2.18
N ALA A 139 -4.65 -5.00 -0.96
CA ALA A 139 -4.41 -6.42 -0.74
C ALA A 139 -5.59 -7.33 -1.13
N VAL A 140 -6.74 -6.75 -1.45
CA VAL A 140 -7.95 -7.39 -1.96
C VAL A 140 -8.49 -6.53 -3.11
N CYS A 141 -9.26 -7.09 -4.04
CA CYS A 141 -9.88 -6.25 -5.07
C CYS A 141 -11.02 -5.43 -4.43
N PRO A 142 -10.90 -4.10 -4.32
CA PRO A 142 -11.97 -3.30 -3.72
C PRO A 142 -13.08 -3.05 -4.76
N PRO A 143 -14.29 -2.64 -4.33
CA PRO A 143 -15.29 -2.11 -5.25
C PRO A 143 -14.72 -0.90 -6.02
N LEU A 144 -14.62 -1.01 -7.35
CA LEU A 144 -13.94 -0.01 -8.17
C LEU A 144 -14.85 1.13 -8.63
N GLY A 145 -16.12 0.84 -8.92
CA GLY A 145 -17.03 1.79 -9.58
C GLY A 145 -16.64 2.06 -11.03
N LEU A 146 -17.30 3.04 -11.66
CA LEU A 146 -17.10 3.37 -13.08
C LEU A 146 -15.77 4.09 -13.34
N GLY A 147 -15.20 3.83 -14.52
CA GLY A 147 -13.97 4.49 -15.02
C GLY A 147 -12.67 4.03 -14.35
N ARG A 148 -12.72 2.94 -13.59
CA ARG A 148 -11.59 2.38 -12.81
C ARG A 148 -11.41 0.90 -13.14
N THR A 149 -10.19 0.41 -13.01
CA THR A 149 -9.83 -1.00 -13.17
C THR A 149 -8.82 -1.40 -12.11
N ALA A 150 -8.64 -2.71 -11.93
CA ALA A 150 -7.63 -3.26 -11.05
C ALA A 150 -6.86 -4.36 -11.77
N VAL A 151 -5.53 -4.29 -11.69
CA VAL A 151 -4.64 -5.31 -12.24
C VAL A 151 -4.13 -6.19 -11.09
N PRO A 152 -4.29 -7.52 -11.17
CA PRO A 152 -3.73 -8.42 -10.18
C PRO A 152 -2.23 -8.61 -10.40
N HIS A 153 -1.47 -8.47 -9.33
CA HIS A 153 -0.08 -8.86 -9.22
C HIS A 153 0.00 -10.09 -8.32
N GLU A 154 0.40 -11.23 -8.89
CA GLU A 154 0.72 -12.41 -8.09
C GLU A 154 2.07 -12.20 -7.41
N VAL A 155 2.14 -12.51 -6.11
CA VAL A 155 3.30 -12.29 -5.27
C VAL A 155 3.57 -13.55 -4.47
N ARG A 156 4.82 -14.02 -4.53
CA ARG A 156 5.31 -15.06 -3.63
C ARG A 156 5.70 -14.45 -2.29
N VAL A 157 5.20 -15.01 -1.21
CA VAL A 157 5.51 -14.60 0.17
C VAL A 157 6.08 -15.82 0.88
N GLU A 158 7.21 -15.67 1.55
CA GLU A 158 7.79 -16.73 2.38
C GLU A 158 7.47 -16.42 3.84
N VAL A 159 6.86 -17.38 4.54
CA VAL A 159 6.49 -17.27 5.96
C VAL A 159 6.85 -18.58 6.63
N ASP A 160 7.66 -18.53 7.69
CA ASP A 160 8.13 -19.72 8.43
C ASP A 160 8.73 -20.80 7.50
N GLY A 161 9.52 -20.37 6.51
CA GLY A 161 10.15 -21.25 5.52
C GLY A 161 9.19 -21.83 4.46
N ARG A 162 7.92 -21.42 4.45
CA ARG A 162 6.93 -21.87 3.46
C ARG A 162 6.58 -20.75 2.47
N ALA A 163 6.67 -21.06 1.18
CA ALA A 163 6.23 -20.17 0.13
C ALA A 163 4.70 -20.22 -0.04
N GLN A 164 4.08 -19.06 -0.18
CA GLN A 164 2.66 -18.87 -0.43
C GLN A 164 2.47 -17.84 -1.53
N TYR A 165 1.58 -18.10 -2.48
CA TYR A 165 1.20 -17.09 -3.49
C TYR A 165 0.02 -16.25 -2.99
N ARG A 166 0.09 -14.95 -3.23
CA ARG A 166 -0.90 -13.95 -2.82
C ARG A 166 -1.13 -12.96 -3.95
N LEU A 167 -2.35 -12.46 -4.07
CA LEU A 167 -2.67 -11.39 -5.01
C LEU A 167 -2.61 -10.04 -4.29
N VAL A 168 -1.96 -9.08 -4.92
CA VAL A 168 -2.09 -7.65 -4.62
C VAL A 168 -2.63 -6.96 -5.86
N TRP A 169 -3.60 -6.09 -5.69
CA TRP A 169 -4.26 -5.39 -6.78
C TRP A 169 -3.68 -4.01 -6.93
N GLU A 170 -3.27 -3.64 -8.13
CA GLU A 170 -2.96 -2.27 -8.50
C GLU A 170 -4.20 -1.62 -9.09
N LEU A 171 -4.59 -0.45 -8.59
CA LEU A 171 -5.76 0.28 -9.05
C LEU A 171 -5.34 1.36 -10.04
N LEU A 172 -6.12 1.50 -11.11
CA LEU A 172 -5.90 2.45 -12.19
C LEU A 172 -7.22 3.11 -12.62
N THR A 173 -7.16 4.32 -13.16
CA THR A 173 -8.23 4.84 -14.01
C THR A 173 -8.09 4.26 -15.42
N TRP A 174 -9.19 4.26 -16.19
CA TRP A 174 -9.15 3.77 -17.58
C TRP A 174 -8.16 4.57 -18.46
N GLU A 175 -8.01 5.86 -18.19
CA GLU A 175 -7.05 6.75 -18.86
C GLU A 175 -5.58 6.32 -18.63
N GLN A 176 -5.28 5.66 -17.51
CA GLN A 176 -3.94 5.19 -17.19
C GLN A 176 -3.60 3.85 -17.85
N VAL A 177 -4.60 3.10 -18.33
CA VAL A 177 -4.41 1.74 -18.88
C VAL A 177 -3.46 1.71 -20.08
N PRO A 178 -3.55 2.62 -21.08
CA PRO A 178 -2.60 2.60 -22.20
C PRO A 178 -1.15 2.81 -21.78
N ALA A 179 -0.88 3.74 -20.85
CA ALA A 179 0.46 3.99 -20.33
C ALA A 179 0.97 2.79 -19.51
N TRP A 180 0.09 2.18 -18.72
CA TRP A 180 0.40 0.97 -17.97
C TRP A 180 0.75 -0.20 -18.91
N LEU A 181 -0.04 -0.42 -19.97
CA LEU A 181 0.22 -1.44 -21.00
C LEU A 181 1.53 -1.18 -21.76
N GLY A 182 1.81 0.08 -22.09
CA GLY A 182 3.07 0.49 -22.73
C GLY A 182 4.29 0.19 -21.87
N GLY A 183 4.13 0.27 -20.54
CA GLY A 183 5.16 -0.06 -19.57
C GLY A 183 5.40 -1.55 -19.36
N LEU A 184 4.63 -2.47 -19.99
CA LEU A 184 4.86 -3.91 -19.89
C LEU A 184 5.97 -4.44 -20.81
N ARG A 185 6.36 -3.62 -21.79
CA ARG A 185 7.27 -3.98 -22.88
C ARG A 185 8.73 -4.07 -22.43
#